data_AF-A0A0C3P074-F1
#
_entry.id   AF-A0A0C3P074-F1
#
_cell.length_a   1.000
_cell.length_b   1.000
_cell.length_c   1.000
_cell.angle_alpha   90.00
_cell.angle_beta   90.00
_cell.angle_gamma   90.00
#
_symmetry.space_group_name_H-M   'P 1'
#
loop_
_entity.id
_entity.type
_entity.pdbx_description
1 polymer ?
#
loop_
_entity_poly.entity_id
_entity_poly.type
_entity_poly.pdbx_seq_one_letter_code
_entity_poly.pdbx_strand_id
1 'polypeptide(L)'
;MRKTTISKTRDEAGERIWWTNALLFVTVHLAAFGGIYLYPLRTTCKSTLVLSFILWQVACFSVTIGYHRLYAHKSFTASFGTRAVLALLGTSAFQGSIKWWVLRHRLHHVRSPANHQWYAATRGLVWSHIGWIFYKQHYARLYLIEKEDLEDDPVVRFQHEHYIPLAVLTSFVVPALIGNLWGDALGAFIWGGLVIAFAFSLAHWDGLQPYTDENTSRGNLITALLTCGEGNHNFHAFPHDFRSGPSSFDWDPSKWIILLLQHFGLASSLRRAPDADLLHARQQMQLKAHHMGADRTNVPADPSVPVMTAAQVCEYVKCNKDACVLIVDDNIVNVAGYLEDHPGGASILRKYSLTVPLTETTDEREAVFSVKQKATPAFHGGMNNHSRIAWGKLQEYTIAQLCDSE
;
A
#
# COMPACT_ATOMS: atom_id res chain seq x y z
N MET A 1 24.58 -11.02 -37.14
CA MET A 1 24.82 -11.29 -35.71
C MET A 1 25.62 -10.13 -35.10
N ARG A 2 24.96 -9.18 -34.43
CA ARG A 2 25.60 -8.24 -33.49
C ARG A 2 24.88 -8.41 -32.17
N LYS A 3 25.52 -9.12 -31.23
CA LYS A 3 25.06 -9.19 -29.84
C LYS A 3 25.32 -7.82 -29.23
N THR A 4 24.26 -7.04 -29.05
CA THR A 4 24.31 -5.82 -28.24
C THR A 4 24.40 -6.25 -26.78
N THR A 5 25.63 -6.26 -26.26
CA THR A 5 25.91 -6.50 -24.84
C THR A 5 25.30 -5.36 -24.04
N ILE A 6 24.10 -5.58 -23.48
CA ILE A 6 23.50 -4.67 -22.50
C ILE A 6 24.42 -4.67 -21.29
N SER A 7 25.08 -3.53 -21.04
CA SER A 7 26.05 -3.39 -19.97
C SER A 7 25.38 -3.55 -18.60
N LYS A 8 25.96 -4.45 -17.80
CA LYS A 8 25.66 -4.72 -16.38
C LYS A 8 26.12 -3.58 -15.44
N THR A 9 25.90 -2.30 -15.80
CA THR A 9 26.58 -1.17 -15.13
C THR A 9 25.65 -0.08 -14.57
N ARG A 10 24.39 -0.38 -14.21
CA ARG A 10 23.46 0.66 -13.71
C ARG A 10 22.93 0.51 -12.28
N ASP A 11 23.34 -0.51 -11.52
CA ASP A 11 22.87 -0.67 -10.12
C ASP A 11 23.89 -0.26 -9.04
N GLU A 12 25.07 0.24 -9.41
CA GLU A 12 26.07 0.80 -8.48
C GLU A 12 26.12 2.33 -8.53
N ALA A 13 24.97 3.00 -8.65
CA ALA A 13 24.90 4.41 -8.29
C ALA A 13 25.03 4.50 -6.76
N GLY A 14 26.26 4.65 -6.27
CA GLY A 14 26.57 4.76 -4.84
C GLY A 14 25.56 5.66 -4.11
N GLU A 15 25.03 5.14 -3.01
CA GLU A 15 23.93 5.75 -2.27
C GLU A 15 24.33 7.17 -1.83
N ARG A 16 23.79 8.18 -2.50
CA ARG A 16 24.12 9.58 -2.20
C ARG A 16 23.40 10.00 -0.93
N ILE A 17 24.15 10.42 0.08
CA ILE A 17 23.60 10.98 1.31
C ILE A 17 22.71 12.19 0.98
N TRP A 18 21.51 12.20 1.55
CA TRP A 18 20.60 13.31 1.48
C TRP A 18 20.85 14.26 2.65
N TRP A 19 21.91 15.08 2.54
CA TRP A 19 22.39 15.93 3.64
C TRP A 19 21.33 16.83 4.28
N THR A 20 20.41 17.42 3.49
CA THR A 20 19.35 18.26 4.05
C THR A 20 18.39 17.46 4.92
N ASN A 21 18.03 16.24 4.50
CA ASN A 21 17.17 15.36 5.28
C ASN A 21 17.91 14.81 6.50
N ALA A 22 19.18 14.44 6.34
CA ALA A 22 20.04 14.00 7.42
C ALA A 22 20.18 15.07 8.51
N LEU A 23 20.50 16.31 8.13
CA LEU A 23 20.62 17.42 9.05
C LEU A 23 19.29 17.70 9.77
N LEU A 24 18.17 17.71 9.05
CA LEU A 24 16.84 17.90 9.64
C LEU A 24 16.54 16.82 10.67
N PHE A 25 16.65 15.54 10.30
CA PHE A 25 16.38 14.43 11.19
C PHE A 25 17.27 14.46 12.43
N VAL A 26 18.59 14.60 12.27
CA VAL A 26 19.53 14.64 13.40
C VAL A 26 19.23 15.83 14.31
N THR A 27 19.05 17.03 13.74
CA THR A 27 18.81 18.25 14.53
C THR A 27 17.52 18.15 15.33
N VAL A 28 16.45 17.63 14.72
CA VAL A 28 15.16 17.49 15.38
C VAL A 28 15.21 16.45 16.49
N HIS A 29 15.89 15.32 16.30
CA HIS A 29 16.06 14.33 17.37
C HIS A 29 16.89 14.90 18.51
N LEU A 30 17.99 15.61 18.22
CA LEU A 30 18.78 16.30 19.25
C LEU A 30 17.95 17.34 20.01
N ALA A 31 17.12 18.11 19.30
CA ALA A 31 16.20 19.06 19.92
C ALA A 31 15.14 18.35 20.77
N ALA A 32 14.61 17.21 20.34
CA ALA A 32 13.66 16.41 21.11
C ALA A 32 14.31 15.86 22.39
N PHE A 33 15.53 15.30 22.30
CA PHE A 33 16.28 14.84 23.48
C PHE A 33 16.62 15.99 24.44
N GLY A 34 17.06 17.14 23.90
CA GLY A 34 17.28 18.35 24.68
C GLY A 34 16.00 18.84 25.35
N GLY A 35 14.87 18.82 24.64
CA GLY A 35 13.55 19.15 25.16
C GLY A 35 13.11 18.21 26.29
N ILE A 36 13.30 16.90 26.14
CA ILE A 36 13.01 15.91 27.20
C ILE A 36 13.91 16.14 28.44
N TYR A 37 15.18 16.50 28.23
CA TYR A 37 16.11 16.79 29.32
C TYR A 37 15.73 18.07 30.08
N LEU A 38 15.36 19.13 29.37
CA LEU A 38 14.99 20.43 29.95
C LEU A 38 13.57 20.43 30.54
N TYR A 39 12.65 19.67 29.94
CA TYR A 39 11.25 19.51 30.34
C TYR A 39 10.92 18.02 30.57
N PRO A 40 11.47 17.39 31.63
CA PRO A 40 11.20 15.98 31.92
C PRO A 40 9.74 15.75 32.30
N LEU A 41 9.26 14.51 32.10
CA LEU A 41 7.88 14.09 32.40
C LEU A 41 7.39 14.46 33.82
N ARG A 42 8.31 14.56 34.79
CA ARG A 42 7.99 14.89 36.18
C ARG A 42 7.65 16.37 36.39
N THR A 43 8.17 17.26 35.55
CA THR A 43 7.97 18.71 35.65
C THR A 43 6.92 19.23 34.68
N THR A 44 6.63 18.49 33.61
CA THR A 44 5.61 18.85 32.63
C THR A 44 4.20 18.73 33.23
N CYS A 45 3.32 19.66 32.87
CA CYS A 45 1.93 19.63 33.32
C CYS A 45 1.23 18.34 32.84
N LYS A 46 0.44 17.70 33.73
CA LYS A 46 -0.30 16.48 33.38
C LYS A 46 -1.23 16.70 32.17
N SER A 47 -1.88 17.87 32.10
CA SER A 47 -2.73 18.24 30.97
C SER A 47 -1.95 18.29 29.65
N THR A 48 -0.70 18.78 29.69
CA THR A 48 0.21 18.78 28.53
C THR A 48 0.59 17.38 28.09
N LEU A 49 0.85 16.47 29.02
CA LEU A 49 1.16 15.06 28.69
C LEU A 49 -0.05 14.36 28.08
N VAL A 50 -1.26 14.61 28.60
CA VAL A 50 -2.51 14.10 28.02
C VAL A 50 -2.76 14.68 26.63
N LEU A 51 -2.58 15.99 26.45
CA LEU A 51 -2.66 16.64 25.14
C LEU A 51 -1.70 15.98 24.15
N SER A 52 -0.45 15.79 24.57
CA SER A 52 0.59 15.15 23.76
C SER A 52 0.12 13.76 23.33
N PHE A 53 -0.29 12.91 24.26
CA PHE A 53 -0.82 11.58 23.93
C PHE A 53 -1.99 11.63 22.92
N ILE A 54 -2.93 12.57 23.09
CA ILE A 54 -4.05 12.75 22.14
C ILE A 54 -3.54 13.14 20.75
N LEU A 55 -2.61 14.09 20.66
CA LEU A 55 -2.04 14.54 19.39
C LEU A 55 -1.31 13.40 18.67
N TRP A 56 -0.59 12.55 19.42
CA TRP A 56 0.03 11.35 18.87
C TRP A 56 -1.01 10.40 18.26
N GLN A 57 -2.08 10.10 19.00
CA GLN A 57 -3.16 9.25 18.50
C GLN A 57 -3.82 9.84 17.26
N VAL A 58 -4.08 11.15 17.25
CA VAL A 58 -4.63 11.86 16.10
C VAL A 58 -3.72 11.78 14.88
N ALA A 59 -2.40 11.98 15.06
CA ALA A 59 -1.42 11.84 13.99
C ALA A 59 -1.40 10.40 13.43
N CYS A 60 -1.34 9.41 14.31
CA CYS A 60 -1.40 7.99 13.95
C CYS A 60 -2.67 7.67 13.15
N PHE A 61 -3.87 7.97 13.70
CA PHE A 61 -5.14 7.67 13.04
C PHE A 61 -5.28 8.40 11.70
N SER A 62 -4.75 9.61 11.56
CA SER A 62 -4.79 10.33 10.30
C SER A 62 -3.95 9.65 9.21
N VAL A 63 -2.81 9.07 9.58
CA VAL A 63 -1.99 8.26 8.66
C VAL A 63 -2.67 6.93 8.36
N THR A 64 -3.10 6.17 9.38
CA THR A 64 -3.67 4.83 9.20
C THR A 64 -5.02 4.85 8.45
N ILE A 65 -5.92 5.77 8.81
CA ILE A 65 -7.25 5.87 8.20
C ILE A 65 -7.17 6.65 6.89
N GLY A 66 -6.49 7.80 6.88
CA GLY A 66 -6.44 8.70 5.74
C GLY A 66 -5.41 8.28 4.69
N TYR A 67 -4.12 8.36 5.03
CA TYR A 67 -3.05 8.17 4.04
C TYR A 67 -3.04 6.73 3.54
N HIS A 68 -3.18 5.79 4.48
CA HIS A 68 -3.01 4.38 4.24
C HIS A 68 -4.28 3.72 3.67
N ARG A 69 -5.35 3.61 4.46
CA ARG A 69 -6.55 2.86 4.08
C ARG A 69 -7.44 3.57 3.05
N LEU A 70 -7.65 4.87 3.21
CA LEU A 70 -8.47 5.68 2.29
C LEU A 70 -7.72 5.95 0.97
N TYR A 71 -6.57 6.62 1.00
CA TYR A 71 -5.92 7.05 -0.23
C TYR A 71 -5.03 5.98 -0.84
N ALA A 72 -4.16 5.31 -0.09
CA ALA A 72 -3.25 4.34 -0.70
C ALA A 72 -3.93 3.05 -1.14
N HIS A 73 -4.83 2.54 -0.31
CA HIS A 73 -5.51 1.26 -0.54
C HIS A 73 -6.92 1.36 -1.10
N LYS A 74 -7.53 2.56 -1.14
CA LYS A 74 -8.89 2.78 -1.67
C LYS A 74 -9.92 1.81 -1.05
N SER A 75 -9.72 1.45 0.22
CA SER A 75 -10.50 0.42 0.93
C SER A 75 -11.88 0.89 1.39
N PHE A 76 -12.12 2.20 1.35
CA PHE A 76 -13.42 2.84 1.58
C PHE A 76 -13.43 4.23 0.94
N THR A 77 -14.61 4.84 0.84
CA THR A 77 -14.77 6.23 0.40
C THR A 77 -15.20 7.10 1.58
N ALA A 78 -14.85 8.39 1.55
CA ALA A 78 -15.10 9.32 2.66
C ALA A 78 -15.70 10.63 2.18
N SER A 79 -16.55 11.24 3.01
CA SER A 79 -17.12 12.55 2.74
C SER A 79 -16.02 13.62 2.63
N PHE A 80 -16.31 14.72 1.94
CA PHE A 80 -15.36 15.82 1.77
C PHE A 80 -14.82 16.34 3.13
N GLY A 81 -15.70 16.51 4.13
CA GLY A 81 -15.31 16.96 5.46
C GLY A 81 -14.35 15.98 6.16
N THR A 82 -14.65 14.68 6.12
CA THR A 82 -13.78 13.64 6.67
C THR A 82 -12.41 13.66 5.99
N ARG A 83 -12.38 13.77 4.64
CA ARG A 83 -11.14 13.86 3.87
C ARG A 83 -10.31 15.08 4.28
N ALA A 84 -10.94 16.24 4.40
CA ALA A 84 -10.27 17.48 4.79
C ALA A 84 -9.68 17.41 6.21
N VAL A 85 -10.45 16.87 7.18
CA VAL A 85 -9.99 16.71 8.56
C VAL A 85 -8.82 15.73 8.63
N LEU A 86 -8.92 14.56 8.03
CA LEU A 86 -7.82 13.58 8.00
C LEU A 86 -6.58 14.13 7.29
N ALA A 87 -6.77 14.90 6.21
CA ALA A 87 -5.66 15.52 5.49
C ALA A 87 -4.93 16.57 6.31
N LEU A 88 -5.67 17.44 7.01
CA LEU A 88 -5.10 18.45 7.90
C LEU A 88 -4.38 17.80 9.08
N LEU A 89 -5.06 16.93 9.82
CA LEU A 89 -4.50 16.28 11.01
C LEU A 89 -3.30 15.39 10.66
N GLY A 90 -3.31 14.73 9.50
CA GLY A 90 -2.19 13.90 9.07
C GLY A 90 -0.92 14.69 8.75
N THR A 91 -0.99 16.00 8.52
CA THR A 91 0.23 16.83 8.39
C THR A 91 1.05 16.85 9.68
N SER A 92 0.40 16.64 10.83
CA SER A 92 1.07 16.61 12.13
C SER A 92 2.04 15.43 12.32
N ALA A 93 1.90 14.39 11.50
CA ALA A 93 2.75 13.19 11.53
C ALA A 93 4.10 13.37 10.83
N PHE A 94 4.32 14.49 10.11
CA PHE A 94 5.59 14.78 9.42
C PHE A 94 6.10 13.70 8.43
N GLN A 95 5.21 12.85 7.89
CA GLN A 95 5.58 11.77 6.95
C GLN A 95 5.57 12.16 5.45
N GLY A 96 5.58 13.46 5.15
CA GLY A 96 5.35 13.98 3.80
C GLY A 96 3.86 14.17 3.48
N SER A 97 3.59 14.80 2.33
CA SER A 97 2.21 15.03 1.89
C SER A 97 1.50 13.73 1.52
N ILE A 98 0.16 13.74 1.47
CA ILE A 98 -0.64 12.56 1.07
C ILE A 98 -0.15 12.05 -0.29
N LYS A 99 -0.05 12.94 -1.28
CA LYS A 99 0.45 12.59 -2.62
C LYS A 99 1.84 11.93 -2.58
N TRP A 100 2.77 12.48 -1.79
CA TRP A 100 4.14 11.97 -1.71
C TRP A 100 4.20 10.58 -1.05
N TRP A 101 3.45 10.41 0.03
CA TRP A 101 3.41 9.19 0.82
C TRP A 101 2.71 8.06 0.07
N VAL A 102 1.50 8.34 -0.47
CA VAL A 102 0.65 7.36 -1.14
C VAL A 102 1.34 6.76 -2.36
N LEU A 103 1.99 7.57 -3.20
CA LEU A 103 2.67 7.04 -4.40
C LEU A 103 3.81 6.07 -4.04
N ARG A 104 4.54 6.36 -2.95
CA ARG A 104 5.63 5.50 -2.47
C ARG A 104 5.09 4.25 -1.78
N HIS A 105 3.99 4.36 -1.06
CA HIS A 105 3.32 3.21 -0.45
C HIS A 105 2.73 2.28 -1.51
N ARG A 106 2.03 2.81 -2.51
CA ARG A 106 1.56 2.02 -3.67
C ARG A 106 2.73 1.34 -4.38
N LEU A 107 3.83 2.05 -4.60
CA LEU A 107 5.05 1.46 -5.16
C LEU A 107 5.64 0.34 -4.29
N HIS A 108 5.55 0.45 -2.97
CA HIS A 108 6.00 -0.61 -2.06
C HIS A 108 5.16 -1.89 -2.21
N HIS A 109 3.85 -1.74 -2.41
CA HIS A 109 2.95 -2.88 -2.67
C HIS A 109 3.18 -3.51 -4.04
N VAL A 110 3.76 -2.78 -5.00
CA VAL A 110 4.23 -3.37 -6.26
C VAL A 110 5.44 -4.25 -5.99
N ARG A 111 5.26 -5.56 -6.15
CA ARG A 111 6.20 -6.60 -5.77
C ARG A 111 7.52 -6.50 -6.52
N SER A 112 8.45 -5.75 -5.94
CA SER A 112 9.85 -5.74 -6.36
C SER A 112 10.65 -6.78 -5.57
N PRO A 113 11.69 -7.40 -6.15
CA PRO A 113 12.58 -8.30 -5.43
C PRO A 113 13.05 -7.65 -4.12
N ALA A 114 13.11 -8.41 -3.03
CA ALA A 114 13.27 -7.89 -1.67
C ALA A 114 14.49 -6.96 -1.50
N ASN A 115 15.53 -7.13 -2.31
CA ASN A 115 16.75 -6.30 -2.34
C ASN A 115 16.60 -4.95 -3.07
N HIS A 116 15.53 -4.74 -3.82
CA HIS A 116 15.27 -3.54 -4.63
C HIS A 116 14.29 -2.56 -3.96
N GLN A 117 13.74 -2.90 -2.79
CA GLN A 117 12.90 -1.98 -2.02
C GLN A 117 13.78 -0.99 -1.25
N TRP A 118 13.41 0.29 -1.27
CA TRP A 118 14.22 1.37 -0.70
C TRP A 118 14.35 1.30 0.83
N TYR A 119 13.42 0.66 1.53
CA TYR A 119 13.48 0.37 2.97
C TYR A 119 13.52 -1.14 3.28
N ALA A 120 14.03 -1.95 2.35
CA ALA A 120 14.06 -3.39 2.46
C ALA A 120 14.53 -3.88 3.85
N ALA A 121 13.67 -4.64 4.54
CA ALA A 121 13.98 -5.27 5.83
C ALA A 121 15.19 -6.22 5.74
N THR A 122 15.49 -6.74 4.55
CA THR A 122 16.66 -7.58 4.28
C THR A 122 18.00 -6.85 4.46
N ARG A 123 18.01 -5.51 4.44
CA ARG A 123 19.20 -4.69 4.74
C ARG A 123 19.40 -4.47 6.25
N GLY A 124 18.56 -5.06 7.09
CA GLY A 124 18.64 -5.03 8.55
C GLY A 124 17.74 -3.98 9.20
N LEU A 125 17.51 -4.16 10.51
CA LEU A 125 16.58 -3.36 11.32
C LEU A 125 16.86 -1.85 11.23
N VAL A 126 18.13 -1.46 11.38
CA VAL A 126 18.51 -0.04 11.38
C VAL A 126 18.20 0.59 10.03
N TRP A 127 18.43 -0.14 8.92
CA TRP A 127 18.13 0.34 7.58
C TRP A 127 16.64 0.55 7.38
N SER A 128 15.83 -0.47 7.66
CA SER A 128 14.37 -0.41 7.46
C SER A 128 13.68 0.56 8.41
N HIS A 129 14.24 0.75 9.62
CA HIS A 129 13.70 1.67 10.62
C HIS A 129 13.94 3.15 10.27
N ILE A 130 15.21 3.52 10.02
CA ILE A 130 15.60 4.92 9.84
C ILE A 130 16.69 5.13 8.79
N GLY A 131 17.50 4.11 8.50
CA GLY A 131 18.68 4.23 7.64
C GLY A 131 18.34 4.73 6.23
N TRP A 132 17.26 4.23 5.62
CA TRP A 132 16.85 4.62 4.27
C TRP A 132 16.56 6.12 4.11
N ILE A 133 16.16 6.81 5.19
CA ILE A 133 15.79 8.23 5.19
C ILE A 133 17.01 9.11 4.89
N PHE A 134 18.21 8.67 5.27
CA PHE A 134 19.45 9.42 5.10
C PHE A 134 20.00 9.41 3.67
N TYR A 135 19.42 8.61 2.77
CA TYR A 135 19.91 8.44 1.40
C TYR A 135 18.88 8.90 0.37
N LYS A 136 19.35 9.47 -0.74
CA LYS A 136 18.50 9.83 -1.86
C LYS A 136 18.05 8.56 -2.58
N GLN A 137 16.78 8.21 -2.39
CA GLN A 137 16.18 7.04 -3.02
C GLN A 137 15.90 7.31 -4.50
N HIS A 138 16.22 6.33 -5.35
CA HIS A 138 15.90 6.36 -6.77
C HIS A 138 14.67 5.49 -7.06
N TYR A 139 13.53 6.14 -7.29
CA TYR A 139 12.25 5.45 -7.56
C TYR A 139 12.08 5.19 -9.06
N ALA A 140 12.89 4.30 -9.62
CA ALA A 140 12.92 4.01 -11.07
C ALA A 140 11.54 3.67 -11.64
N ARG A 141 10.65 3.09 -10.83
CA ARG A 141 9.34 2.55 -11.22
C ARG A 141 8.15 3.41 -10.81
N LEU A 142 8.37 4.60 -10.25
CA LEU A 142 7.27 5.44 -9.75
C LEU A 142 6.27 5.86 -10.85
N TYR A 143 6.74 5.99 -12.09
CA TYR A 143 5.92 6.35 -13.25
C TYR A 143 4.84 5.31 -13.62
N LEU A 144 4.88 4.13 -12.99
CA LEU A 144 3.97 3.02 -13.24
C LEU A 144 2.79 3.02 -12.26
N ILE A 145 2.85 3.86 -11.23
CA ILE A 145 1.83 3.97 -10.19
C ILE A 145 0.78 4.98 -10.64
N GLU A 146 -0.49 4.55 -10.63
CA GLU A 146 -1.63 5.43 -10.83
C GLU A 146 -1.62 6.57 -9.80
N LYS A 147 -1.83 7.79 -10.28
CA LYS A 147 -1.75 9.02 -9.47
C LYS A 147 -2.90 9.98 -9.72
N GLU A 148 -3.71 9.72 -10.74
CA GLU A 148 -4.76 10.58 -11.26
C GLU A 148 -5.79 10.88 -10.16
N ASP A 149 -6.16 9.87 -9.37
CA ASP A 149 -7.09 10.04 -8.25
C ASP A 149 -6.58 11.03 -7.18
N LEU A 150 -5.27 11.14 -7.00
CA LEU A 150 -4.64 12.08 -6.07
C LEU A 150 -4.47 13.47 -6.70
N GLU A 151 -4.33 13.52 -8.02
CA GLU A 151 -4.21 14.77 -8.79
C GLU A 151 -5.56 15.44 -9.01
N ASP A 152 -6.65 14.67 -9.02
CA ASP A 152 -8.01 15.18 -9.18
C ASP A 152 -8.66 15.56 -7.85
N ASP A 153 -8.18 15.03 -6.72
CA ASP A 153 -8.73 15.34 -5.40
C ASP A 153 -8.29 16.74 -4.91
N PRO A 154 -9.22 17.71 -4.75
CA PRO A 154 -8.89 19.07 -4.31
C PRO A 154 -8.29 19.12 -2.91
N VAL A 155 -8.67 18.21 -2.01
CA VAL A 155 -8.12 18.15 -0.64
C VAL A 155 -6.65 17.74 -0.68
N VAL A 156 -6.33 16.72 -1.48
CA VAL A 156 -4.96 16.22 -1.64
C VAL A 156 -4.07 17.26 -2.30
N ARG A 157 -4.56 17.95 -3.33
CA ARG A 157 -3.84 19.05 -3.99
C ARG A 157 -3.51 20.18 -3.03
N PHE A 158 -4.53 20.67 -2.30
CA PHE A 158 -4.36 21.75 -1.33
C PHE A 158 -3.33 21.37 -0.26
N GLN A 159 -3.47 20.16 0.29
CA GLN A 159 -2.58 19.65 1.32
C GLN A 159 -1.14 19.48 0.81
N HIS A 160 -0.96 19.04 -0.44
CA HIS A 160 0.36 18.89 -1.05
C HIS A 160 1.06 20.23 -1.28
N GLU A 161 0.33 21.23 -1.78
CA GLU A 161 0.85 22.58 -2.05
C GLU A 161 1.21 23.32 -0.76
N HIS A 162 0.41 23.16 0.30
CA HIS A 162 0.58 23.85 1.58
C HIS A 162 1.17 22.95 2.68
N TYR A 163 1.79 21.83 2.32
CA TYR A 163 2.19 20.80 3.28
C TYR A 163 3.08 21.34 4.41
N ILE A 164 4.13 22.10 4.07
CA ILE A 164 5.09 22.59 5.06
C ILE A 164 4.43 23.58 6.04
N PRO A 165 3.72 24.63 5.59
CA PRO A 165 2.95 25.47 6.51
C PRO A 165 1.96 24.71 7.39
N LEU A 166 1.21 23.75 6.83
CA LEU A 166 0.23 22.97 7.58
C LEU A 166 0.90 22.04 8.61
N ALA A 167 2.01 21.39 8.27
CA ALA A 167 2.76 20.54 9.18
C ALA A 167 3.32 21.37 10.34
N VAL A 168 3.92 22.53 10.07
CA VAL A 168 4.42 23.43 11.12
C VAL A 168 3.28 23.93 12.01
N LEU A 169 2.16 24.32 11.42
CA LEU A 169 0.98 24.77 12.14
C LEU A 169 0.45 23.68 13.07
N THR A 170 0.23 22.47 12.55
CA THR A 170 -0.45 21.39 13.28
C THR A 170 0.43 20.69 14.31
N SER A 171 1.75 20.59 14.08
CA SER A 171 2.65 19.96 15.06
C SER A 171 3.25 20.93 16.06
N PHE A 172 3.43 22.22 15.75
CA PHE A 172 4.14 23.12 16.66
C PHE A 172 3.26 24.24 17.20
N VAL A 173 2.56 24.95 16.31
CA VAL A 173 1.80 26.13 16.69
C VAL A 173 0.53 25.74 17.46
N VAL A 174 -0.27 24.82 16.91
CA VAL A 174 -1.53 24.37 17.54
C VAL A 174 -1.29 23.76 18.92
N PRO A 175 -0.32 22.83 19.11
CA PRO A 175 -0.05 22.28 20.43
C PRO A 175 0.38 23.34 21.44
N ALA A 176 1.25 24.28 21.05
CA ALA A 176 1.67 25.38 21.92
C ALA A 176 0.51 26.29 22.32
N LEU A 177 -0.39 26.63 21.39
CA LEU A 177 -1.56 27.45 21.65
C LEU A 177 -2.53 26.77 22.63
N ILE A 178 -2.76 25.46 22.47
CA ILE A 178 -3.61 24.69 23.38
C ILE A 178 -2.94 24.59 24.76
N GLY A 179 -1.63 24.30 24.81
CA GLY A 179 -0.86 24.27 26.05
C GLY A 179 -0.89 25.58 26.82
N ASN A 180 -0.95 26.71 26.10
CA ASN A 180 -1.04 28.03 26.70
C ASN A 180 -2.34 28.25 27.50
N LEU A 181 -3.43 27.51 27.19
CA LEU A 181 -4.70 27.60 27.93
C LEU A 181 -4.55 27.22 29.41
N TRP A 182 -3.52 26.45 29.77
CA TRP A 182 -3.16 26.12 31.15
C TRP A 182 -1.73 26.55 31.51
N GLY A 183 -1.16 27.50 30.76
CA GLY A 183 0.14 28.12 31.06
C GLY A 183 1.37 27.27 30.75
N ASP A 184 1.26 26.20 29.95
CA ASP A 184 2.37 25.30 29.59
C ASP A 184 2.57 25.21 28.07
N ALA A 185 2.64 26.36 27.40
CA ALA A 185 2.84 26.45 25.96
C ALA A 185 4.15 25.79 25.50
N LEU A 186 5.24 25.99 26.26
CA LEU A 186 6.55 25.43 25.94
C LEU A 186 6.59 23.90 26.14
N GLY A 187 5.99 23.39 27.22
CA GLY A 187 5.86 21.95 27.41
C GLY A 187 5.04 21.29 26.30
N ALA A 188 3.97 21.94 25.84
CA ALA A 188 3.14 21.43 24.75
C ALA A 188 3.83 21.50 23.38
N PHE A 189 4.66 22.51 23.14
CA PHE A 189 5.53 22.56 21.96
C PHE A 189 6.54 21.40 21.95
N ILE A 190 7.20 21.15 23.09
CA ILE A 190 8.22 20.10 23.22
C ILE A 190 7.58 18.72 23.12
N TRP A 191 6.63 18.39 24.00
CA TRP A 191 6.05 17.05 24.07
C TRP A 191 5.03 16.79 22.96
N GLY A 192 4.12 17.75 22.73
CA GLY A 192 3.03 17.63 21.76
C GLY A 192 3.50 17.76 20.31
N GLY A 193 4.57 18.52 20.07
CA GLY A 193 5.12 18.74 18.74
C GLY A 193 6.39 17.96 18.46
N LEU A 194 7.46 18.29 19.18
CA LEU A 194 8.80 17.85 18.86
C LEU A 194 9.06 16.37 19.15
N VAL A 195 8.58 15.85 20.28
CA VAL A 195 8.79 14.45 20.67
C VAL A 195 7.90 13.51 19.87
N ILE A 196 6.64 13.86 19.66
CA ILE A 196 5.65 12.98 19.02
C ILE A 196 5.82 12.87 17.53
N ALA A 197 6.11 13.98 16.82
CA ALA A 197 6.22 13.96 15.36
C ALA A 197 7.37 13.08 14.84
N PHE A 198 8.29 12.66 15.72
CA PHE A 198 9.49 11.91 15.36
C PHE A 198 9.64 10.58 16.11
N ALA A 199 8.59 10.14 16.82
CA ALA A 199 8.58 8.86 17.49
C ALA A 199 7.98 7.77 16.56
N PHE A 200 8.83 6.79 16.21
CA PHE A 200 8.51 5.44 15.71
C PHE A 200 8.35 5.18 14.20
N SER A 201 9.00 4.09 13.77
CA SER A 201 8.58 3.22 12.67
C SER A 201 9.12 1.79 12.89
N LEU A 202 8.45 0.99 13.72
CA LEU A 202 8.84 -0.41 13.94
C LEU A 202 7.94 -1.34 13.09
N ALA A 203 8.42 -1.77 11.94
CA ALA A 203 7.78 -2.82 11.15
C ALA A 203 8.84 -3.76 10.53
N HIS A 204 8.44 -5.01 10.25
CA HIS A 204 9.19 -6.05 9.51
C HIS A 204 10.28 -6.86 10.20
N TRP A 205 10.55 -6.70 11.50
CA TRP A 205 11.62 -7.47 12.16
C TRP A 205 11.15 -8.80 12.74
N ASP A 206 10.07 -8.80 13.52
CA ASP A 206 9.62 -9.98 14.26
C ASP A 206 8.09 -10.08 14.29
N GLY A 207 7.55 -11.29 14.21
CA GLY A 207 6.12 -11.56 14.20
C GLY A 207 5.64 -12.72 13.31
N LEU A 208 4.34 -12.97 13.36
CA LEU A 208 3.64 -14.09 12.72
C LEU A 208 3.35 -13.82 11.23
N GLN A 209 3.28 -14.87 10.41
CA GLN A 209 2.89 -14.80 8.99
C GLN A 209 1.72 -15.74 8.65
N PRO A 210 0.52 -15.51 9.21
CA PRO A 210 -0.61 -16.42 9.05
C PRO A 210 -1.24 -16.45 7.66
N TYR A 211 -0.97 -15.48 6.77
CA TYR A 211 -1.61 -15.37 5.45
C TYR A 211 -0.65 -15.55 4.28
N THR A 212 0.58 -15.06 4.39
CA THR A 212 1.59 -15.17 3.32
C THR A 212 3.00 -15.09 3.88
N ASP A 213 3.92 -15.86 3.31
CA ASP A 213 5.37 -15.77 3.55
C ASP A 213 6.12 -15.24 2.33
N GLU A 214 5.40 -14.73 1.34
CA GLU A 214 5.97 -14.27 0.08
C GLU A 214 6.59 -12.88 0.16
N ASN A 215 6.36 -12.17 1.26
CA ASN A 215 6.99 -10.92 1.61
C ASN A 215 7.47 -10.98 3.08
N THR A 216 8.22 -9.98 3.51
CA THR A 216 8.75 -9.91 4.88
C THR A 216 7.75 -9.28 5.88
N SER A 217 6.49 -9.09 5.50
CA SER A 217 5.49 -8.51 6.40
C SER A 217 5.11 -9.51 7.49
N ARG A 218 5.15 -9.06 8.74
CA ARG A 218 4.94 -9.88 9.94
C ARG A 218 3.96 -9.19 10.88
N GLY A 219 3.06 -9.96 11.47
CA GLY A 219 2.09 -9.51 12.46
C GLY A 219 2.66 -9.57 13.89
N ASN A 220 2.59 -8.47 14.64
CA ASN A 220 3.00 -8.42 16.05
C ASN A 220 2.04 -7.52 16.86
N LEU A 221 1.52 -8.03 17.98
CA LEU A 221 0.61 -7.30 18.85
C LEU A 221 1.25 -6.05 19.45
N ILE A 222 2.54 -6.10 19.84
CA ILE A 222 3.24 -4.94 20.39
C ILE A 222 3.31 -3.83 19.35
N THR A 223 3.66 -4.19 18.11
CA THR A 223 3.61 -3.24 16.99
C THR A 223 2.20 -2.72 16.80
N ALA A 224 1.17 -3.58 16.83
CA ALA A 224 -0.22 -3.15 16.62
C ALA A 224 -0.69 -2.16 17.69
N LEU A 225 -0.28 -2.33 18.95
CA LEU A 225 -0.54 -1.38 20.03
C LEU A 225 0.14 -0.03 19.78
N LEU A 226 1.40 -0.04 19.35
CA LEU A 226 2.19 1.17 19.11
C LEU A 226 1.83 1.88 17.79
N THR A 227 1.26 1.17 16.82
CA THR A 227 0.93 1.71 15.48
C THR A 227 -0.57 1.75 15.23
N CYS A 228 -1.38 1.83 16.29
CA CYS A 228 -2.83 2.02 16.20
C CYS A 228 -3.55 1.01 15.28
N GLY A 229 -3.07 -0.24 15.28
CA GLY A 229 -3.62 -1.37 14.52
C GLY A 229 -2.77 -1.85 13.36
N GLU A 230 -1.83 -1.06 12.86
CA GLU A 230 -1.04 -1.41 11.64
C GLU A 230 -0.01 -2.53 11.84
N GLY A 231 0.14 -3.02 13.08
CA GLY A 231 1.08 -4.09 13.40
C GLY A 231 0.60 -5.49 13.01
N ASN A 232 -0.65 -5.67 12.58
CA ASN A 232 -1.10 -6.89 11.90
C ASN A 232 -0.63 -6.92 10.44
N HIS A 233 0.65 -6.61 10.25
CA HIS A 233 1.21 -6.24 8.96
C HIS A 233 1.19 -7.38 7.94
N ASN A 234 1.13 -8.64 8.37
CA ASN A 234 0.97 -9.77 7.43
C ASN A 234 -0.38 -9.76 6.69
N PHE A 235 -1.39 -9.07 7.24
CA PHE A 235 -2.67 -8.88 6.57
C PHE A 235 -2.59 -7.99 5.33
N HIS A 236 -1.45 -7.34 5.06
CA HIS A 236 -1.17 -6.70 3.78
C HIS A 236 -1.22 -7.64 2.57
N ALA A 237 -1.32 -8.95 2.80
CA ALA A 237 -1.76 -9.90 1.76
C ALA A 237 -3.09 -9.51 1.10
N PHE A 238 -3.95 -8.78 1.81
CA PHE A 238 -5.27 -8.31 1.37
C PHE A 238 -5.33 -6.77 1.42
N PRO A 239 -4.59 -6.06 0.56
CA PRO A 239 -4.40 -4.61 0.68
C PRO A 239 -5.69 -3.81 0.47
N HIS A 240 -6.71 -4.37 -0.20
CA HIS A 240 -7.98 -3.69 -0.45
C HIS A 240 -8.94 -3.74 0.77
N ASP A 241 -8.68 -4.59 1.76
CA ASP A 241 -9.53 -4.69 2.95
C ASP A 241 -9.28 -3.49 3.88
N PHE A 242 -10.35 -2.85 4.35
CA PHE A 242 -10.22 -1.68 5.22
C PHE A 242 -9.69 -2.01 6.62
N ARG A 243 -9.63 -3.29 6.99
CA ARG A 243 -9.17 -3.78 8.29
C ARG A 243 -7.67 -4.10 8.24
N SER A 244 -7.00 -4.02 9.39
CA SER A 244 -5.67 -4.60 9.61
C SER A 244 -5.83 -5.83 10.51
N GLY A 245 -6.42 -6.89 9.93
CA GLY A 245 -6.80 -8.12 10.64
C GLY A 245 -8.31 -8.38 10.57
N PRO A 246 -8.74 -9.60 10.22
CA PRO A 246 -10.15 -9.87 9.94
C PRO A 246 -10.99 -10.11 11.20
N SER A 247 -10.37 -10.44 12.34
CA SER A 247 -11.09 -10.71 13.59
C SER A 247 -11.60 -9.42 14.21
N SER A 248 -12.77 -9.48 14.85
CA SER A 248 -13.27 -8.39 15.67
C SER A 248 -12.38 -8.11 16.88
N PHE A 249 -11.65 -9.13 17.35
CA PHE A 249 -10.71 -9.05 18.48
C PHE A 249 -9.30 -8.60 18.08
N ASP A 250 -9.00 -8.52 16.78
CA ASP A 250 -7.73 -7.95 16.32
C ASP A 250 -7.70 -6.48 16.74
N TRP A 251 -6.66 -6.12 17.51
CA TRP A 251 -6.44 -4.74 17.96
C TRP A 251 -6.23 -3.85 16.75
N ASP A 252 -7.30 -3.18 16.34
CA ASP A 252 -7.32 -2.25 15.23
C ASP A 252 -8.31 -1.11 15.53
N PRO A 253 -7.89 -0.11 16.33
CA PRO A 253 -8.74 1.03 16.64
C PRO A 253 -9.12 1.84 15.39
N SER A 254 -8.26 1.83 14.36
CA SER A 254 -8.55 2.48 13.07
C SER A 254 -9.78 1.86 12.39
N LYS A 255 -9.92 0.52 12.42
CA LYS A 255 -11.14 -0.20 11.96
C LYS A 255 -12.39 0.27 12.69
N TRP A 256 -12.33 0.42 14.01
CA TRP A 256 -13.48 0.85 14.80
C TRP A 256 -13.87 2.30 14.51
N ILE A 257 -12.89 3.19 14.33
CA ILE A 257 -13.15 4.58 13.93
C ILE A 257 -13.79 4.62 12.53
N ILE A 258 -13.31 3.83 11.57
CA ILE A 258 -13.90 3.77 10.22
C ILE A 258 -15.35 3.27 10.27
N LEU A 259 -15.65 2.25 11.08
CA LEU A 259 -17.01 1.75 11.27
C LEU A 259 -17.91 2.82 11.92
N LEU A 260 -17.39 3.61 12.86
CA LEU A 260 -18.11 4.74 13.45
C LEU A 260 -18.38 5.84 12.42
N LEU A 261 -17.39 6.19 11.59
CA LEU A 261 -17.57 7.13 10.49
C LEU A 261 -18.64 6.62 9.50
N GLN A 262 -18.64 5.32 9.20
CA GLN A 262 -19.67 4.70 8.36
C GLN A 262 -21.06 4.83 8.98
N HIS A 263 -21.19 4.57 10.28
CA HIS A 263 -22.46 4.69 11.00
C HIS A 263 -23.06 6.09 10.90
N PHE A 264 -22.22 7.14 10.92
CA PHE A 264 -22.65 8.54 10.75
C PHE A 264 -22.75 8.99 9.28
N GLY A 265 -22.59 8.09 8.30
CA GLY A 265 -22.61 8.45 6.88
C GLY A 265 -21.40 9.27 6.40
N LEU A 266 -20.34 9.32 7.19
CA LEU A 266 -19.09 10.03 6.90
C LEU A 266 -18.08 9.19 6.11
N ALA A 267 -18.30 7.87 6.05
CA ALA A 267 -17.59 6.91 5.22
C ALA A 267 -18.60 5.94 4.56
N SER A 268 -18.26 5.43 3.37
CA SER A 268 -19.08 4.45 2.64
C SER A 268 -18.21 3.48 1.84
N SER A 269 -18.86 2.50 1.19
CA SER A 269 -18.19 1.52 0.32
C SER A 269 -17.00 0.79 0.95
N LEU A 270 -17.13 0.37 2.22
CA LEU A 270 -16.08 -0.39 2.91
C LEU A 270 -15.86 -1.74 2.24
N ARG A 271 -14.65 -1.97 1.77
CA ARG A 271 -14.22 -3.21 1.10
C ARG A 271 -13.65 -4.20 2.10
N ARG A 272 -14.00 -5.48 1.93
CA ARG A 272 -13.54 -6.57 2.78
C ARG A 272 -13.08 -7.73 1.90
N ALA A 273 -11.97 -8.34 2.27
CA ALA A 273 -11.55 -9.59 1.66
C ALA A 273 -12.60 -10.67 1.97
N PRO A 274 -13.02 -11.48 0.97
CA PRO A 274 -13.93 -12.60 1.18
C PRO A 274 -13.38 -13.59 2.22
N ASP A 275 -14.25 -14.09 3.10
CA ASP A 275 -13.82 -15.03 4.15
C ASP A 275 -13.22 -16.32 3.57
N ALA A 276 -13.67 -16.75 2.38
CA ALA A 276 -13.10 -17.87 1.65
C ALA A 276 -11.61 -17.65 1.31
N ASP A 277 -11.25 -16.45 0.84
CA ASP A 277 -9.87 -16.10 0.50
C ASP A 277 -8.98 -16.07 1.75
N LEU A 278 -9.51 -15.54 2.86
CA LEU A 278 -8.83 -15.50 4.15
C LEU A 278 -8.57 -16.91 4.70
N LEU A 279 -9.57 -17.79 4.63
CA LEU A 279 -9.46 -19.19 5.06
C LEU A 279 -8.48 -19.95 4.18
N HIS A 280 -8.56 -19.79 2.87
CA HIS A 280 -7.66 -20.43 1.92
C HIS A 280 -6.20 -20.03 2.18
N ALA A 281 -5.91 -18.74 2.34
CA ALA A 281 -4.56 -18.26 2.66
C ALA A 281 -4.02 -18.86 3.96
N ARG A 282 -4.84 -18.92 5.02
CA ARG A 282 -4.46 -19.54 6.30
C ARG A 282 -4.21 -21.04 6.18
N GLN A 283 -5.09 -21.76 5.50
CA GLN A 283 -4.95 -23.20 5.27
C GLN A 283 -3.68 -23.50 4.48
N GLN A 284 -3.35 -22.71 3.47
CA GLN A 284 -2.10 -22.86 2.72
C GLN A 284 -0.88 -22.67 3.62
N MET A 285 -0.86 -21.64 4.47
CA MET A 285 0.24 -21.40 5.40
C MET A 285 0.37 -22.54 6.43
N GLN A 286 -0.75 -23.09 6.92
CA GLN A 286 -0.76 -24.27 7.79
C GLN A 286 -0.23 -25.52 7.07
N LEU A 287 -0.70 -25.78 5.85
CA LEU A 287 -0.23 -26.91 5.03
C LEU A 287 1.28 -26.82 4.77
N LYS A 288 1.80 -25.62 4.47
CA LYS A 288 3.24 -25.40 4.27
C LYS A 288 4.05 -25.58 5.56
N ALA A 289 3.50 -25.22 6.71
CA ALA A 289 4.13 -25.47 8.00
C ALA A 289 4.19 -26.97 8.34
N HIS A 290 3.19 -27.75 7.93
CA HIS A 290 3.12 -29.20 8.16
C HIS A 290 3.82 -30.06 7.09
N HIS A 291 3.87 -29.59 5.84
CA HIS A 291 4.59 -30.23 4.74
C HIS A 291 5.80 -29.38 4.34
N MET A 292 7.00 -29.79 4.78
CA MET A 292 8.25 -29.17 4.33
C MET A 292 8.34 -29.21 2.79
N GLY A 293 8.05 -28.10 2.13
CA GLY A 293 8.53 -27.84 0.75
C GLY A 293 7.59 -28.11 -0.42
N ALA A 294 6.27 -28.24 -0.24
CA ALA A 294 5.37 -28.28 -1.40
C ALA A 294 5.11 -26.84 -1.94
N ASP A 295 5.99 -26.36 -2.83
CA ASP A 295 5.77 -25.15 -3.60
C ASP A 295 4.72 -25.43 -4.69
N ARG A 296 3.46 -25.08 -4.42
CA ARG A 296 2.37 -25.17 -5.39
C ARG A 296 2.12 -23.81 -6.01
N THR A 297 3.08 -23.30 -6.77
CA THR A 297 2.84 -22.22 -7.75
C THR A 297 2.16 -22.74 -9.02
N ASN A 298 2.19 -24.06 -9.25
CA ASN A 298 1.43 -24.72 -10.30
C ASN A 298 0.12 -25.26 -9.72
N VAL A 299 -0.91 -24.43 -9.71
CA VAL A 299 -2.27 -24.96 -9.58
C VAL A 299 -2.62 -25.57 -10.95
N PRO A 300 -2.93 -26.88 -11.03
CA PRO A 300 -3.32 -27.49 -12.29
C PRO A 300 -4.52 -26.76 -12.88
N ALA A 301 -4.57 -26.67 -14.21
CA ALA A 301 -5.76 -26.26 -14.94
C ALA A 301 -6.96 -27.06 -14.41
N ASP A 302 -8.04 -26.37 -14.04
CA ASP A 302 -9.29 -27.04 -13.70
C ASP A 302 -9.83 -27.69 -14.99
N PRO A 303 -9.91 -29.03 -15.08
CA PRO A 303 -10.33 -29.72 -16.28
C PRO A 303 -11.81 -29.47 -16.65
N SER A 304 -12.58 -28.76 -15.81
CA SER A 304 -13.95 -28.35 -16.09
C SER A 304 -14.07 -27.04 -16.89
N VAL A 305 -12.96 -26.30 -17.07
CA VAL A 305 -12.97 -25.02 -17.80
C VAL A 305 -13.10 -25.26 -19.31
N PRO A 306 -14.05 -24.60 -19.99
CA PRO A 306 -14.26 -24.80 -21.43
C PRO A 306 -13.08 -24.28 -22.25
N VAL A 307 -12.88 -24.83 -23.45
CA VAL A 307 -11.83 -24.41 -24.38
C VAL A 307 -12.41 -23.47 -25.44
N MET A 308 -11.71 -22.39 -25.77
CA MET A 308 -12.12 -21.41 -26.79
C MET A 308 -11.02 -21.16 -27.82
N THR A 309 -11.39 -21.01 -29.08
CA THR A 309 -10.48 -20.54 -30.15
C THR A 309 -10.31 -19.02 -30.11
N ALA A 310 -9.29 -18.49 -30.78
CA ALA A 310 -9.09 -17.04 -30.87
C ALA A 310 -10.32 -16.30 -31.42
N ALA A 311 -11.00 -16.87 -32.42
CA ALA A 311 -12.21 -16.32 -33.00
C ALA A 311 -13.36 -16.24 -31.98
N GLN A 312 -13.57 -17.30 -31.20
CA GLN A 312 -14.59 -17.33 -30.14
C GLN A 312 -14.29 -16.31 -29.03
N VAL A 313 -13.02 -16.08 -28.70
CA VAL A 313 -12.62 -15.03 -27.73
C VAL A 313 -12.96 -13.64 -28.28
N CYS A 314 -12.64 -13.37 -29.55
CA CYS A 314 -12.98 -12.11 -30.19
C CYS A 314 -14.51 -11.90 -30.27
N GLU A 315 -15.28 -12.94 -30.58
CA GLU A 315 -16.74 -12.90 -30.57
C GLU A 315 -17.30 -12.62 -29.17
N TYR A 316 -16.76 -13.26 -28.14
CA TYR A 316 -17.15 -13.00 -26.75
C TYR A 316 -16.96 -11.52 -26.38
N VAL A 317 -15.82 -10.92 -26.73
CA VAL A 317 -15.55 -9.50 -26.45
C VAL A 317 -16.43 -8.57 -27.29
N LYS A 318 -16.73 -8.92 -28.55
CA LYS A 318 -17.70 -8.19 -29.39
C LYS A 318 -19.10 -8.17 -28.77
N CYS A 319 -19.55 -9.31 -28.25
CA CYS A 319 -20.88 -9.49 -27.68
C CYS A 319 -21.00 -8.88 -26.26
N ASN A 320 -19.90 -8.79 -25.52
CA ASN A 320 -19.87 -8.27 -24.15
C ASN A 320 -19.07 -6.96 -24.08
N LYS A 321 -19.73 -5.82 -24.30
CA LYS A 321 -19.07 -4.50 -24.35
C LYS A 321 -18.38 -4.09 -23.04
N ASP A 322 -18.84 -4.61 -21.91
CA ASP A 322 -18.27 -4.32 -20.59
C ASP A 322 -17.16 -5.32 -20.19
N ALA A 323 -16.90 -6.34 -21.02
CA ALA A 323 -15.88 -7.33 -20.72
C ALA A 323 -14.47 -6.74 -20.82
N CYS A 324 -13.61 -7.12 -19.88
CA CYS A 324 -12.20 -6.79 -19.91
C CYS A 324 -11.42 -8.10 -19.89
N VAL A 325 -11.05 -8.59 -21.09
CA VAL A 325 -10.46 -9.93 -21.26
C VAL A 325 -8.95 -9.85 -21.35
N LEU A 326 -8.28 -10.63 -20.51
CA LEU A 326 -6.83 -10.86 -20.49
C LEU A 326 -6.53 -12.29 -20.91
N ILE A 327 -5.34 -12.51 -21.47
CA ILE A 327 -4.84 -13.86 -21.77
C ILE A 327 -3.52 -14.04 -21.04
N VAL A 328 -3.53 -14.87 -20.00
CA VAL A 328 -2.36 -15.15 -19.15
C VAL A 328 -2.06 -16.63 -19.22
N ASP A 329 -0.88 -16.95 -19.75
CA ASP A 329 -0.55 -18.28 -20.27
C ASP A 329 -1.60 -18.68 -21.31
N ASP A 330 -2.42 -19.68 -20.99
CA ASP A 330 -3.54 -20.15 -21.81
C ASP A 330 -4.89 -19.84 -21.18
N ASN A 331 -4.93 -19.13 -20.05
CA ASN A 331 -6.18 -18.79 -19.38
C ASN A 331 -6.76 -17.51 -19.99
N ILE A 332 -8.00 -17.60 -20.47
CA ILE A 332 -8.81 -16.47 -20.90
C ILE A 332 -9.57 -15.98 -19.67
N VAL A 333 -9.24 -14.77 -19.21
CA VAL A 333 -9.68 -14.25 -17.92
C VAL A 333 -10.50 -12.97 -18.13
N ASN A 334 -11.76 -12.95 -17.68
CA ASN A 334 -12.58 -11.75 -17.72
C ASN A 334 -12.52 -11.01 -16.37
N VAL A 335 -11.71 -9.95 -16.32
CA VAL A 335 -11.46 -9.19 -15.09
C VAL A 335 -12.38 -7.98 -14.92
N ALA A 336 -13.45 -7.85 -15.71
CA ALA A 336 -14.37 -6.70 -15.63
C ALA A 336 -14.86 -6.44 -14.19
N GLY A 337 -15.25 -7.49 -13.47
CA GLY A 337 -15.68 -7.43 -12.08
C GLY A 337 -14.56 -7.24 -11.05
N TYR A 338 -13.29 -7.30 -11.46
CA TYR A 338 -12.12 -7.15 -10.59
C TYR A 338 -11.36 -5.85 -10.82
N LEU A 339 -11.74 -5.06 -11.84
CA LEU A 339 -11.03 -3.84 -12.23
C LEU A 339 -10.80 -2.87 -11.07
N GLU A 340 -11.82 -2.67 -10.25
CA GLU A 340 -11.75 -1.74 -9.12
C GLU A 340 -10.98 -2.31 -7.93
N ASP A 341 -10.90 -3.63 -7.78
CA ASP A 341 -10.26 -4.32 -6.65
C ASP A 341 -8.81 -4.69 -6.91
N HIS A 342 -8.35 -4.58 -8.16
CA HIS A 342 -6.98 -4.84 -8.53
C HIS A 342 -6.01 -3.83 -7.85
N PRO A 343 -5.01 -4.29 -7.06
CA PRO A 343 -4.12 -3.40 -6.30
C PRO A 343 -3.28 -2.44 -7.16
N GLY A 344 -2.96 -2.84 -8.39
CA GLY A 344 -2.26 -2.00 -9.36
C GLY A 344 -3.18 -1.00 -10.10
N GLY A 345 -4.48 -1.03 -9.82
CA GLY A 345 -5.50 -0.21 -10.45
C GLY A 345 -6.01 -0.75 -11.79
N ALA A 346 -7.13 -0.18 -12.22
CA ALA A 346 -7.87 -0.64 -13.40
C ALA A 346 -7.17 -0.31 -14.72
N SER A 347 -6.35 0.76 -14.76
CA SER A 347 -5.69 1.19 -16.00
C SER A 347 -4.66 0.17 -16.47
N ILE A 348 -3.96 -0.49 -15.53
CA ILE A 348 -2.99 -1.54 -15.83
C ILE A 348 -3.69 -2.73 -16.47
N LEU A 349 -4.81 -3.19 -15.91
CA LEU A 349 -5.55 -4.31 -16.49
C LEU A 349 -6.07 -3.97 -17.89
N ARG A 350 -6.64 -2.78 -18.09
CA ARG A 350 -7.11 -2.32 -19.41
C ARG A 350 -5.99 -2.18 -20.44
N LYS A 351 -4.76 -1.87 -20.00
CA LYS A 351 -3.60 -1.77 -20.90
C LYS A 351 -3.19 -3.13 -21.49
N TYR A 352 -3.42 -4.21 -20.73
CA TYR A 352 -3.09 -5.57 -21.15
C TYR A 352 -4.32 -6.33 -21.70
N SER A 353 -5.51 -5.73 -21.68
CA SER A 353 -6.72 -6.40 -22.15
C SER A 353 -6.86 -6.36 -23.68
N LEU A 354 -7.62 -7.31 -24.20
CA LEU A 354 -8.01 -7.36 -25.60
C LEU A 354 -8.90 -6.13 -25.89
N THR A 355 -8.30 -5.12 -26.52
CA THR A 355 -9.00 -3.94 -27.02
C THR A 355 -9.18 -4.11 -28.51
N VAL A 356 -10.42 -4.25 -28.97
CA VAL A 356 -10.68 -4.45 -30.39
C VAL A 356 -11.65 -3.41 -30.93
N PRO A 357 -11.21 -2.53 -31.83
CA PRO A 357 -12.01 -2.16 -32.97
C PRO A 357 -11.78 -3.27 -34.01
N LEU A 358 -12.63 -4.29 -34.03
CA LEU A 358 -12.59 -5.32 -35.09
C LEU A 358 -13.07 -4.67 -36.39
N THR A 359 -12.18 -3.98 -37.09
CA THR A 359 -12.33 -3.74 -38.53
C THR A 359 -12.17 -5.07 -39.26
N GLU A 360 -12.83 -5.24 -40.41
CA GLU A 360 -12.90 -6.51 -41.18
C GLU A 360 -11.53 -7.11 -41.58
N THR A 361 -10.42 -6.38 -41.36
CA THR A 361 -9.06 -6.76 -41.75
C THR A 361 -8.16 -7.24 -40.61
N THR A 362 -8.61 -7.22 -39.35
CA THR A 362 -7.76 -7.58 -38.21
C THR A 362 -7.73 -9.09 -38.01
N ASP A 363 -6.56 -9.72 -38.09
CA ASP A 363 -6.38 -11.14 -37.76
C ASP A 363 -6.67 -11.38 -36.27
N GLU A 364 -7.79 -12.04 -35.98
CA GLU A 364 -8.27 -12.35 -34.62
C GLU A 364 -7.25 -13.17 -33.84
N ARG A 365 -6.51 -14.06 -34.51
CA ARG A 365 -5.44 -14.85 -33.90
C ARG A 365 -4.29 -13.95 -33.49
N GLU A 366 -3.82 -13.08 -34.39
CA GLU A 366 -2.72 -12.17 -34.09
C GLU A 366 -3.06 -11.26 -32.90
N ALA A 367 -4.30 -10.76 -32.81
CA ALA A 367 -4.76 -9.93 -31.70
C ALA A 367 -4.70 -10.67 -30.35
N VAL A 368 -5.25 -11.89 -30.30
CA VAL A 368 -5.25 -12.76 -29.11
C VAL A 368 -3.83 -13.12 -28.68
N PHE A 369 -2.97 -13.53 -29.63
CA PHE A 369 -1.58 -13.89 -29.33
C PHE A 369 -0.73 -12.66 -28.91
N SER A 370 -0.97 -11.48 -29.49
CA SER A 370 -0.31 -10.23 -29.10
C SER A 370 -0.63 -9.84 -27.66
N VAL A 371 -1.88 -10.03 -27.22
CA VAL A 371 -2.28 -9.84 -25.83
C VAL A 371 -1.59 -10.87 -24.93
N LYS A 372 -1.64 -12.16 -25.28
CA LYS A 372 -0.95 -13.24 -24.53
C LYS A 372 0.54 -12.93 -24.32
N GLN A 373 1.24 -12.50 -25.37
CA GLN A 373 2.67 -12.16 -25.32
C GLN A 373 2.98 -10.93 -24.44
N LYS A 374 2.00 -10.05 -24.18
CA LYS A 374 2.18 -8.89 -23.30
C LYS A 374 1.75 -9.19 -21.87
N ALA A 375 0.57 -9.78 -21.70
CA ALA A 375 -0.06 -10.01 -20.41
C ALA A 375 0.64 -11.15 -19.64
N THR A 376 1.03 -12.23 -20.31
CA THR A 376 1.70 -13.38 -19.65
C THR A 376 3.01 -12.96 -18.99
N PRO A 377 3.97 -12.32 -19.70
CA PRO A 377 5.20 -11.87 -19.05
C PRO A 377 4.96 -10.73 -18.04
N ALA A 378 3.89 -9.93 -18.19
CA ALA A 378 3.53 -8.91 -17.19
C ALA A 378 2.94 -9.52 -15.92
N PHE A 379 2.32 -10.70 -16.01
CA PHE A 379 1.79 -11.44 -14.88
C PHE A 379 2.90 -12.18 -14.13
N HIS A 380 3.73 -12.93 -14.86
CA HIS A 380 4.83 -13.73 -14.31
C HIS A 380 6.08 -12.92 -13.97
N GLY A 381 6.39 -11.90 -14.76
CA GLY A 381 7.68 -11.21 -14.77
C GLY A 381 7.63 -9.74 -14.36
N GLY A 382 8.82 -9.16 -14.18
CA GLY A 382 8.99 -7.72 -14.01
C GLY A 382 8.54 -7.16 -12.65
N MET A 383 7.43 -6.42 -12.65
CA MET A 383 6.91 -5.67 -11.49
C MET A 383 5.99 -6.47 -10.59
N ASN A 384 5.39 -7.55 -11.10
CA ASN A 384 4.21 -8.09 -10.45
C ASN A 384 4.44 -9.43 -9.76
N ASN A 385 5.26 -10.33 -10.35
CA ASN A 385 5.55 -11.68 -9.81
C ASN A 385 4.44 -12.19 -8.88
N HIS A 386 3.24 -12.32 -9.44
CA HIS A 386 1.98 -12.23 -8.70
C HIS A 386 1.92 -13.24 -7.56
N SER A 387 1.33 -12.81 -6.44
CA SER A 387 1.21 -13.66 -5.25
C SER A 387 0.36 -14.89 -5.49
N ARG A 388 0.47 -15.91 -4.64
CA ARG A 388 -0.44 -17.06 -4.63
C ARG A 388 -1.93 -16.67 -4.58
N ILE A 389 -2.27 -15.57 -3.91
CA ILE A 389 -3.64 -15.04 -3.86
C ILE A 389 -4.07 -14.52 -5.24
N ALA A 390 -3.18 -13.80 -5.93
CA ALA A 390 -3.46 -13.32 -7.28
C ALA A 390 -3.57 -14.47 -8.30
N TRP A 391 -2.84 -15.57 -8.11
CA TRP A 391 -3.06 -16.81 -8.86
C TRP A 391 -4.44 -17.42 -8.61
N GLY A 392 -4.91 -17.45 -7.36
CA GLY A 392 -6.27 -17.87 -7.04
C GLY A 392 -7.33 -17.00 -7.73
N LYS A 393 -7.13 -15.67 -7.74
CA LYS A 393 -8.00 -14.74 -8.47
C LYS A 393 -7.96 -14.96 -9.98
N LEU A 394 -6.78 -15.22 -10.55
CA LEU A 394 -6.67 -15.55 -11.98
C LEU A 394 -7.61 -16.71 -12.33
N GLN A 395 -7.61 -17.78 -11.54
CA GLN A 395 -8.48 -18.94 -11.75
C GLN A 395 -9.96 -18.63 -11.54
N GLU A 396 -10.30 -17.86 -10.51
CA GLU A 396 -11.69 -17.45 -10.22
C GLU A 396 -12.33 -16.69 -11.40
N TYR A 397 -11.55 -15.84 -12.07
CA TYR A 397 -12.01 -15.05 -13.22
C TYR A 397 -11.74 -15.71 -14.58
N THR A 398 -11.13 -16.91 -14.61
CA THR A 398 -10.94 -17.68 -15.86
C THR A 398 -12.29 -18.14 -16.39
N ILE A 399 -12.59 -17.77 -17.63
CA ILE A 399 -13.82 -18.20 -18.31
C ILE A 399 -13.58 -19.37 -19.27
N ALA A 400 -12.36 -19.50 -19.79
CA ALA A 400 -11.99 -20.53 -20.75
C ALA A 400 -10.47 -20.71 -20.84
N GLN A 401 -10.04 -21.80 -21.49
CA GLN A 401 -8.66 -21.99 -21.93
C GLN A 401 -8.51 -21.76 -23.43
N LEU A 402 -7.42 -21.12 -23.85
CA LEU A 402 -7.12 -20.86 -25.24
C LEU A 402 -6.71 -22.16 -25.93
N CYS A 403 -7.37 -22.47 -27.04
CA CYS A 403 -6.98 -23.57 -27.91
C CYS A 403 -5.84 -23.12 -28.84
N ASP A 404 -4.69 -23.78 -28.78
CA ASP A 404 -3.57 -23.51 -29.72
C ASP A 404 -3.82 -24.10 -31.13
N SER A 405 -4.81 -24.97 -31.31
CA SER A 405 -5.13 -25.60 -32.59
C SER A 405 -6.09 -24.75 -33.42
N GLU A 406 -5.51 -24.02 -34.38
CA GLU A 406 -5.83 -24.11 -35.82
C GLU A 406 -4.72 -23.46 -36.64
#